data_AF-A0A5E4RS81-F1
#
_entry.id   AF-A0A5E4RS81-F1
#
_cell.length_a   1.000
_cell.length_b   1.000
_cell.length_c   1.000
_cell.angle_alpha   90.00
_cell.angle_beta   90.00
_cell.angle_gamma   90.00
#
_symmetry.space_group_name_H-M   'P 1'
#
loop_
_entity.id
_entity.type
_entity.pdbx_description
1 polymer ?
#
loop_
_entity_poly.entity_id
_entity_poly.type
_entity_poly.pdbx_seq_one_letter_code
_entity_poly.pdbx_strand_id
1 'polypeptide(L)'
;MNATPLTASQTADKTAAPVECALPPASERLAYRCAQIGERAFTAGDYGATPIRHIVLLRFSNDVSIAAREHMIERFLRLKDECLRDGRPYIRSVEHGRQESGEGNGLGFEHAFLMTFESEGDRNFYVGEPIVRDATCFDPVHHAFKAEIGPMLAPQGALVFDFFPGVR
;
A
#
# COMPACT_ATOMS: atom_id res chain seq x y z
N MET A 1 -44.27 10.65 54.63
CA MET A 1 -44.40 9.85 53.40
C MET A 1 -43.85 10.71 52.26
N ASN A 2 -42.70 10.51 51.63
CA ASN A 2 -41.76 9.40 51.56
C ASN A 2 -40.33 9.96 51.51
N ALA A 3 -39.43 9.36 52.28
CA ALA A 3 -37.99 9.51 52.15
C ALA A 3 -37.42 8.14 51.74
N THR A 4 -36.72 8.05 50.61
CA THR A 4 -35.86 6.91 50.22
C THR A 4 -35.04 7.31 48.97
N PRO A 5 -33.87 6.69 48.66
CA PRO A 5 -32.58 6.89 49.33
C PRO A 5 -31.43 7.23 48.37
N LEU A 6 -30.26 7.53 48.96
CA LEU A 6 -28.94 7.49 48.32
C LEU A 6 -28.68 6.16 47.60
N THR A 7 -28.12 6.22 46.39
CA THR A 7 -27.37 5.11 45.78
C THR A 7 -26.06 5.66 45.24
N ALA A 8 -24.98 5.34 45.95
CA ALA A 8 -23.63 5.39 45.41
C ALA A 8 -23.52 4.24 44.38
N SER A 9 -23.13 4.56 43.14
CA SER A 9 -22.74 3.54 42.18
C SER A 9 -21.26 3.71 41.87
N GLN A 10 -20.52 2.70 42.29
CA GLN A 10 -19.13 2.43 41.97
C GLN A 10 -18.98 2.36 40.45
N THR A 11 -18.26 3.29 39.85
CA THR A 11 -17.69 3.05 38.52
C THR A 11 -16.37 2.34 38.72
N ALA A 12 -16.42 1.03 38.47
CA ALA A 12 -15.31 0.12 38.42
C ALA A 12 -14.17 0.68 37.55
N ASP A 13 -12.97 0.51 38.09
CA ASP A 13 -11.70 0.66 37.39
C ASP A 13 -11.76 -0.13 36.08
N LYS A 14 -11.75 0.60 34.96
CA LYS A 14 -11.89 0.04 33.62
C LYS A 14 -10.56 -0.60 33.29
N THR A 15 -10.47 -1.89 33.61
CA THR A 15 -9.37 -2.79 33.31
C THR A 15 -8.82 -2.49 31.92
N ALA A 16 -7.60 -1.98 31.85
CA ALA A 16 -6.91 -1.75 30.59
C ALA A 16 -6.83 -3.09 29.84
N ALA A 17 -7.31 -3.10 28.59
CA ALA A 17 -7.14 -4.24 27.71
C ALA A 17 -5.63 -4.59 27.62
N PRO A 18 -5.27 -5.87 27.55
CA PRO A 18 -3.87 -6.28 27.49
C PRO A 18 -3.20 -5.57 26.32
N VAL A 19 -2.05 -4.94 26.58
CA VAL A 19 -1.19 -4.36 25.55
C VAL A 19 -0.65 -5.54 24.75
N GLU A 20 -1.33 -5.88 23.67
CA GLU A 20 -0.85 -6.86 22.72
C GLU A 20 0.47 -6.33 22.14
N CYS A 21 1.55 -7.08 22.27
CA CYS A 21 2.87 -6.75 21.71
C CYS A 21 2.82 -6.94 20.18
N ALA A 22 1.93 -6.20 19.52
CA ALA A 22 1.80 -6.19 18.08
C ALA A 22 2.88 -5.25 17.52
N LEU A 23 3.61 -5.74 16.51
CA LEU A 23 4.49 -4.87 15.73
C LEU A 23 3.63 -3.74 15.13
N PRO A 24 4.07 -2.47 15.19
CA PRO A 24 3.34 -1.37 14.56
C PRO A 24 3.09 -1.64 13.07
N PRO A 25 2.03 -1.11 12.46
CA PRO A 25 1.75 -1.26 11.04
C PRO A 25 2.94 -0.93 10.14
N ALA A 26 3.02 -1.54 8.96
CA ALA A 26 4.15 -1.33 8.03
C ALA A 26 4.31 0.15 7.65
N SER A 27 3.20 0.88 7.48
CA SER A 27 3.19 2.32 7.22
C SER A 27 3.90 3.12 8.30
N GLU A 28 3.65 2.83 9.57
CA GLU A 28 4.29 3.51 10.71
C GLU A 28 5.77 3.17 10.81
N ARG A 29 6.13 1.89 10.64
CA ARG A 29 7.55 1.46 10.67
C ARG A 29 8.35 2.11 9.55
N LEU A 30 7.79 2.17 8.34
CA LEU A 30 8.44 2.78 7.19
C LEU A 30 8.51 4.30 7.31
N ALA A 31 7.45 4.97 7.79
CA ALA A 31 7.46 6.41 8.05
C ALA A 31 8.50 6.78 9.12
N TYR A 32 8.56 6.02 10.21
CA TYR A 32 9.58 6.20 11.24
C TYR A 32 10.98 6.03 10.67
N ARG A 33 11.20 4.98 9.86
CA ARG A 33 12.50 4.75 9.23
C ARG A 33 12.90 5.88 8.28
N CYS A 34 11.97 6.34 7.44
CA CYS A 34 12.18 7.47 6.54
C CYS A 34 12.54 8.75 7.30
N ALA A 35 11.85 9.05 8.41
CA ALA A 35 12.17 10.18 9.27
C ALA A 35 13.56 10.09 9.92
N GLN A 36 14.05 8.88 10.20
CA GLN A 36 15.37 8.67 10.82
C GLN A 36 16.53 8.85 9.83
N ILE A 37 16.38 8.39 8.58
CA ILE A 37 17.49 8.36 7.61
C ILE A 37 17.38 9.42 6.51
N GLY A 38 16.23 10.10 6.41
CA GLY A 38 15.91 11.05 5.35
C GLY A 38 15.42 10.37 4.07
N GLU A 39 14.61 11.10 3.30
CA GLU A 39 13.90 10.59 2.12
C GLU A 39 14.86 10.11 1.02
N ARG A 40 15.97 10.83 0.80
CA ARG A 40 17.00 10.47 -0.19
C ARG A 40 17.66 9.13 0.10
N ALA A 41 17.98 8.85 1.37
CA ALA A 41 18.57 7.57 1.75
C ALA A 41 17.51 6.44 1.77
N PHE A 42 16.28 6.76 2.15
CA PHE A 42 15.16 5.81 2.16
C PHE A 42 14.75 5.33 0.76
N THR A 43 14.99 6.15 -0.27
CA THR A 43 14.63 5.88 -1.66
C THR A 43 15.84 5.55 -2.54
N ALA A 44 17.04 5.50 -1.97
CA ALA A 44 18.26 5.11 -2.69
C ALA A 44 18.15 3.67 -3.21
N GLY A 45 18.58 3.42 -4.45
CA GLY A 45 18.37 2.12 -5.11
C GLY A 45 19.06 0.93 -4.41
N ASP A 46 20.07 1.18 -3.59
CA ASP A 46 20.79 0.18 -2.79
C ASP A 46 20.23 0.02 -1.35
N TYR A 47 19.23 0.82 -0.96
CA TYR A 47 18.61 0.71 0.35
C TYR A 47 17.84 -0.62 0.48
N GLY A 48 18.23 -1.44 1.46
CA GLY A 48 17.60 -2.74 1.70
C GLY A 48 17.70 -3.65 0.47
N ALA A 49 18.92 -3.90 -0.01
CA ALA A 49 19.28 -4.67 -1.21
C ALA A 49 18.89 -6.17 -1.15
N THR A 50 17.60 -6.42 -0.94
CA THR A 50 16.94 -7.71 -0.96
C THR A 50 15.67 -7.55 -1.80
N PRO A 51 15.37 -8.50 -2.71
CA PRO A 51 14.15 -8.44 -3.50
C PRO A 51 12.90 -8.32 -2.63
N ILE A 52 11.96 -7.50 -3.06
CA ILE A 52 10.67 -7.31 -2.40
C ILE A 52 9.54 -7.48 -3.42
N ARG A 53 8.43 -8.06 -2.96
CA ARG A 53 7.19 -8.20 -3.72
C ARG A 53 6.20 -7.16 -3.25
N HIS A 54 5.54 -6.51 -4.20
CA HIS A 54 4.50 -5.53 -3.99
C HIS A 54 3.23 -6.02 -4.69
N ILE A 55 2.26 -6.47 -3.89
CA ILE A 55 0.95 -6.90 -4.36
C ILE A 55 0.02 -5.69 -4.37
N VAL A 56 -0.71 -5.51 -5.45
CA VAL A 56 -1.82 -4.55 -5.55
C VAL A 56 -3.07 -5.27 -6.03
N LEU A 57 -4.14 -5.24 -5.23
CA LEU A 57 -5.46 -5.68 -5.65
C LEU A 57 -6.34 -4.45 -5.91
N LEU A 58 -7.03 -4.43 -7.05
CA LEU A 58 -7.89 -3.32 -7.45
C LEU A 58 -9.36 -3.74 -7.54
N ARG A 59 -10.22 -2.85 -7.06
CA ARG A 59 -11.68 -2.87 -7.22
C ARG A 59 -12.11 -1.52 -7.80
N PHE A 60 -12.53 -1.53 -9.05
CA PHE A 60 -13.06 -0.33 -9.69
C PHE A 60 -14.44 0.03 -9.16
N SER A 61 -14.80 1.30 -9.22
CA SER A 61 -16.16 1.74 -8.94
C SER A 61 -17.12 1.29 -10.06
N ASN A 62 -18.38 1.04 -9.71
CA ASN A 62 -19.38 0.48 -10.62
C ASN A 62 -19.74 1.41 -11.78
N ASP A 63 -19.52 2.71 -11.63
CA ASP A 63 -19.74 3.75 -12.65
C ASP A 63 -18.59 3.88 -13.66
N VAL A 64 -17.44 3.25 -13.40
CA VAL A 64 -16.31 3.23 -14.34
C VAL A 64 -16.56 2.23 -15.46
N SER A 65 -16.57 2.72 -16.70
CA SER A 65 -16.76 1.91 -17.91
C SER A 65 -15.67 0.85 -18.06
N ILE A 66 -16.00 -0.30 -18.66
CA ILE A 66 -15.05 -1.39 -18.92
C ILE A 66 -13.82 -0.91 -19.70
N ALA A 67 -14.02 -0.11 -20.76
CA ALA A 67 -12.94 0.43 -21.56
C ALA A 67 -11.97 1.31 -20.74
N ALA A 68 -12.48 2.10 -19.79
CA ALA A 68 -11.63 2.88 -18.89
C ALA A 68 -10.84 1.99 -17.92
N ARG A 69 -11.45 0.91 -17.41
CA ARG A 69 -10.76 -0.06 -16.54
C ARG A 69 -9.63 -0.75 -17.31
N GLU A 70 -9.91 -1.25 -18.51
CA GLU A 70 -8.94 -1.90 -19.39
C GLU A 70 -7.77 -0.96 -19.72
N HIS A 71 -8.06 0.29 -20.06
CA HIS A 71 -7.04 1.31 -20.30
C HIS A 71 -6.12 1.51 -19.09
N MET A 72 -6.67 1.58 -17.87
CA MET A 72 -5.85 1.74 -16.66
C MET A 72 -5.04 0.50 -16.31
N ILE A 73 -5.56 -0.70 -16.61
CA ILE A 73 -4.82 -1.97 -16.45
C ILE A 73 -3.63 -2.02 -17.41
N GLU A 74 -3.84 -1.67 -18.68
CA GLU A 74 -2.76 -1.60 -19.67
C GLU A 74 -1.68 -0.60 -19.25
N ARG A 75 -2.09 0.57 -18.72
CA ARG A 75 -1.15 1.56 -18.20
C ARG A 75 -0.39 1.07 -16.98
N PHE A 76 -1.03 0.35 -16.05
CA PHE A 76 -0.33 -0.26 -14.92
C PHE A 76 0.80 -1.17 -15.43
N LEU A 77 0.50 -2.05 -16.40
CA LEU A 77 1.50 -2.97 -16.96
C LEU A 77 2.70 -2.25 -17.57
N ARG A 78 2.47 -1.12 -18.25
CA ARG A 78 3.53 -0.31 -18.86
C ARG A 78 4.44 0.39 -17.86
N LEU A 79 4.03 0.56 -16.60
CA LEU A 79 4.88 1.14 -15.55
C LEU A 79 6.22 0.40 -15.46
N LYS A 80 6.25 -0.91 -15.73
CA LYS A 80 7.48 -1.70 -15.76
C LYS A 80 8.58 -1.04 -16.61
N ASP A 81 8.20 -0.48 -17.75
CA ASP A 81 9.11 0.09 -18.74
C ASP A 81 9.17 1.63 -18.68
N GLU A 82 8.08 2.28 -18.24
CA GLU A 82 7.97 3.74 -18.17
C GLU A 82 8.52 4.34 -16.87
N CYS A 83 8.53 3.58 -15.77
CA CYS A 83 9.12 4.01 -14.49
C CYS A 83 10.64 3.86 -14.56
N LEU A 84 11.35 5.00 -14.67
CA LEU A 84 12.79 5.05 -14.89
C LEU A 84 13.51 5.71 -13.71
N ARG A 85 14.62 5.09 -13.29
CA ARG A 85 15.62 5.67 -12.40
C ARG A 85 16.91 5.86 -13.21
N ASP A 86 17.43 7.09 -13.26
CA ASP A 86 18.64 7.43 -14.04
C ASP A 86 18.58 6.94 -15.50
N GLY A 87 17.39 7.02 -16.11
CA GLY A 87 17.14 6.60 -17.48
C GLY A 87 17.01 5.09 -17.69
N ARG A 88 16.90 4.29 -16.62
CA ARG A 88 16.77 2.82 -16.70
C ARG A 88 15.55 2.31 -15.93
N PRO A 89 14.82 1.31 -16.46
CA PRO A 89 13.76 0.65 -15.71
C PRO A 89 14.30 -0.01 -14.45
N TYR A 90 13.62 0.17 -13.32
CA TYR A 90 14.00 -0.42 -12.03
C TYR A 90 12.95 -1.41 -11.49
N ILE A 91 11.80 -1.52 -12.17
CA ILE A 91 10.77 -2.53 -11.87
C ILE A 91 11.16 -3.83 -12.56
N ARG A 92 11.56 -4.83 -11.76
CA ARG A 92 12.08 -6.11 -12.27
C ARG A 92 11.01 -6.88 -13.04
N SER A 93 9.80 -6.98 -12.52
CA SER A 93 8.67 -7.63 -13.18
C SER A 93 7.33 -7.07 -12.70
N VAL A 94 6.32 -7.21 -13.57
CA VAL A 94 4.91 -7.00 -13.26
C VAL A 94 4.15 -8.18 -13.82
N GLU A 95 3.40 -8.87 -12.98
CA GLU A 95 2.45 -9.92 -13.35
C GLU A 95 1.03 -9.45 -13.03
N HIS A 96 0.06 -9.84 -13.84
CA HIS A 96 -1.34 -9.43 -13.70
C HIS A 96 -2.28 -10.61 -13.92
N GLY A 97 -3.40 -10.59 -13.20
CA GLY A 97 -4.49 -11.55 -13.40
C GLY A 97 -5.83 -11.01 -12.87
N ARG A 98 -6.90 -11.70 -13.26
CA ARG A 98 -8.25 -11.47 -12.72
C ARG A 98 -8.48 -12.36 -11.49
N GLN A 99 -9.41 -11.96 -10.64
CA GLN A 99 -9.90 -12.81 -9.57
C GLN A 99 -10.66 -14.01 -10.15
N GLU A 100 -10.18 -15.22 -9.87
CA GLU A 100 -10.77 -16.50 -10.33
C GLU A 100 -11.03 -17.48 -9.17
N SER A 101 -10.75 -17.09 -7.91
CA SER A 101 -11.06 -17.94 -6.75
C SER A 101 -12.58 -18.07 -6.55
N GLY A 102 -13.03 -19.32 -6.36
CA GLY A 102 -14.42 -19.67 -6.05
C GLY A 102 -14.76 -19.64 -4.56
N GLU A 103 -13.85 -19.21 -3.68
CA GLU A 103 -14.01 -19.29 -2.22
C GLU A 103 -14.88 -18.17 -1.62
N GLY A 104 -15.25 -17.16 -2.41
CA GLY A 104 -16.09 -16.05 -1.94
C GLY A 104 -15.35 -14.99 -1.09
N ASN A 105 -14.04 -15.13 -0.90
CA ASN A 105 -13.22 -14.24 -0.05
C ASN A 105 -12.55 -13.09 -0.82
N GLY A 106 -12.94 -12.84 -2.07
CA GLY A 106 -12.32 -11.82 -2.91
C GLY A 106 -12.62 -10.37 -2.51
N LEU A 107 -13.57 -10.13 -1.60
CA LEU A 107 -13.98 -8.78 -1.11
C LEU A 107 -14.33 -7.77 -2.23
N GLY A 108 -14.70 -8.28 -3.40
CA GLY A 108 -15.00 -7.50 -4.60
C GLY A 108 -13.77 -7.00 -5.37
N PHE A 109 -12.54 -7.39 -5.00
CA PHE A 109 -11.35 -7.12 -5.81
C PHE A 109 -11.39 -7.96 -7.10
N GLU A 110 -11.11 -7.31 -8.22
CA GLU A 110 -11.29 -7.86 -9.57
C GLU A 110 -9.96 -8.19 -10.24
N HIS A 111 -8.90 -7.45 -9.91
CA HIS A 111 -7.57 -7.57 -10.50
C HIS A 111 -6.49 -7.67 -9.44
N ALA A 112 -5.48 -8.49 -9.70
CA ALA A 112 -4.26 -8.58 -8.92
C ALA A 112 -3.05 -8.20 -9.78
N PHE A 113 -2.14 -7.45 -9.19
CA PHE A 113 -0.82 -7.16 -9.73
C PHE A 113 0.23 -7.62 -8.74
N LEU A 114 1.25 -8.34 -9.22
CA LEU A 114 2.44 -8.70 -8.46
C LEU A 114 3.64 -8.03 -9.10
N MET A 115 4.23 -7.08 -8.38
CA MET A 115 5.45 -6.41 -8.82
C MET A 115 6.65 -6.95 -8.05
N THR A 116 7.79 -7.02 -8.72
CA THR A 116 9.08 -7.31 -8.08
C THR A 116 10.01 -6.12 -8.22
N PHE A 117 10.60 -5.71 -7.09
CA PHE A 117 11.73 -4.77 -7.02
C PHE A 117 12.98 -5.50 -6.51
N GLU A 118 14.17 -5.03 -6.89
CA GLU A 118 15.43 -5.59 -6.40
C GLU A 118 15.78 -5.14 -4.98
N SER A 119 15.19 -4.02 -4.52
CA SER A 119 15.46 -3.44 -3.21
C SER A 119 14.23 -2.76 -2.60
N GLU A 120 14.29 -2.54 -1.28
CA GLU A 120 13.31 -1.71 -0.59
C GLU A 120 13.32 -0.27 -1.12
N GLY A 121 14.49 0.29 -1.42
CA GLY A 121 14.64 1.65 -1.91
C GLY A 121 14.01 1.89 -3.29
N ASP A 122 14.08 0.91 -4.18
CA ASP A 122 13.34 0.91 -5.45
C ASP A 122 11.83 0.90 -5.23
N ARG A 123 11.35 0.02 -4.34
CA ARG A 123 9.94 0.02 -3.97
C ARG A 123 9.52 1.35 -3.34
N ASN A 124 10.33 1.94 -2.47
CA ASN A 124 10.03 3.20 -1.81
C ASN A 124 9.97 4.38 -2.79
N PHE A 125 10.93 4.45 -3.73
CA PHE A 125 10.95 5.44 -4.81
C PHE A 125 9.73 5.31 -5.71
N TYR A 126 9.35 4.08 -6.07
CA TYR A 126 8.11 3.80 -6.80
C TYR A 126 6.90 4.31 -6.02
N VAL A 127 6.68 3.82 -4.79
CA VAL A 127 5.47 4.14 -4.01
C VAL A 127 5.36 5.63 -3.72
N GLY A 128 6.44 6.29 -3.29
CA GLY A 128 6.47 7.71 -2.97
C GLY A 128 5.55 8.08 -1.79
N GLU A 129 4.61 8.98 -2.05
CA GLU A 129 3.62 9.40 -1.07
C GLU A 129 2.73 8.25 -0.56
N PRO A 130 2.32 8.29 0.74
CA PRO A 130 2.41 9.43 1.65
C PRO A 130 3.70 9.52 2.49
N ILE A 131 4.61 8.55 2.37
CA ILE A 131 5.82 8.47 3.22
C ILE A 131 6.92 9.41 2.72
N VAL A 132 7.12 9.46 1.39
CA VAL A 132 8.09 10.32 0.72
C VAL A 132 7.35 11.53 0.16
N ARG A 133 7.80 12.74 0.46
CA ARG A 133 7.14 14.01 0.11
C ARG A 133 7.99 14.91 -0.78
N ASP A 134 9.31 14.77 -0.73
CA ASP A 134 10.22 15.43 -1.65
C ASP A 134 10.02 14.84 -3.05
N ALA A 135 9.53 15.66 -3.98
CA ALA A 135 9.29 15.28 -5.37
C ALA A 135 10.55 14.84 -6.13
N THR A 136 11.74 15.08 -5.58
CA THR A 136 13.01 14.56 -6.12
C THR A 136 13.37 13.16 -5.62
N CYS A 137 12.58 12.62 -4.68
CA CYS A 137 12.81 11.32 -4.04
C CYS A 137 11.74 10.28 -4.40
N PHE A 138 10.81 10.55 -5.32
CA PHE A 138 9.86 9.55 -5.82
C PHE A 138 9.65 9.63 -7.32
N ASP A 139 9.11 8.55 -7.88
CA ASP A 139 8.86 8.42 -9.30
C ASP A 139 7.65 9.27 -9.75
N PRO A 140 7.86 10.29 -10.61
CA PRO A 140 6.77 11.13 -11.09
C PRO A 140 5.78 10.39 -12.00
N VAL A 141 6.21 9.34 -12.70
CA VAL A 141 5.35 8.54 -13.60
C VAL A 141 4.35 7.73 -12.78
N HIS A 142 4.82 7.02 -11.75
CA HIS A 142 3.91 6.29 -10.86
C HIS A 142 3.04 7.24 -10.02
N HIS A 143 3.58 8.40 -9.58
CA HIS A 143 2.78 9.40 -8.87
C HIS A 143 1.60 9.89 -9.73
N ALA A 144 1.84 10.22 -11.01
CA ALA A 144 0.78 10.60 -11.94
C ALA A 144 -0.23 9.47 -12.16
N PHE A 145 0.25 8.22 -12.34
CA PHE A 145 -0.62 7.05 -12.45
C PHE A 145 -1.56 6.90 -11.24
N LYS A 146 -1.05 7.05 -10.00
CA LYS A 146 -1.88 7.00 -8.78
C LYS A 146 -2.97 8.08 -8.79
N ALA A 147 -2.63 9.30 -9.20
CA ALA A 147 -3.56 10.41 -9.26
C ALA A 147 -4.70 10.15 -10.27
N GLU A 148 -4.39 9.46 -11.37
CA GLU A 148 -5.37 9.12 -12.41
C GLU A 148 -6.23 7.91 -12.05
N ILE A 149 -5.65 6.83 -11.51
CA ILE A 149 -6.42 5.63 -11.17
C ILE A 149 -7.23 5.79 -9.88
N GLY A 150 -6.75 6.57 -8.91
CA GLY A 150 -7.36 6.69 -7.59
C GLY A 150 -8.86 7.04 -7.62
N PRO A 151 -9.29 8.07 -8.36
CA PRO A 151 -10.71 8.42 -8.49
C PRO A 151 -11.59 7.35 -9.16
N MET A 152 -10.99 6.38 -9.87
CA MET A 152 -11.72 5.30 -10.54
C MET A 152 -12.00 4.10 -9.62
N LEU A 153 -11.36 4.05 -8.46
CA LEU A 153 -11.51 2.93 -7.53
C LEU A 153 -12.72 3.13 -6.61
N ALA A 154 -13.36 2.03 -6.24
CA ALA A 154 -14.36 2.05 -5.18
C ALA A 154 -13.75 2.53 -3.85
N PRO A 155 -14.55 2.93 -2.84
CA PRO A 155 -14.03 3.16 -1.49
C PRO A 155 -13.21 1.95 -1.02
N GLN A 156 -11.99 2.21 -0.53
CA GLN A 156 -11.01 1.16 -0.17
C GLN A 156 -10.75 0.15 -1.31
N GLY A 157 -10.85 0.62 -2.57
CA GLY A 157 -10.72 -0.19 -3.78
C GLY A 157 -9.28 -0.49 -4.18
N ALA A 158 -8.31 -0.20 -3.32
CA ALA A 158 -6.93 -0.66 -3.43
C ALA A 158 -6.56 -1.39 -2.14
N LEU A 159 -6.07 -2.63 -2.28
CA LEU A 159 -5.41 -3.37 -1.20
C LEU A 159 -3.97 -3.61 -1.63
N VAL A 160 -3.03 -3.16 -0.80
CA VAL A 160 -1.60 -3.19 -1.11
C VAL A 160 -0.88 -3.97 -0.03
N PHE A 161 0.00 -4.89 -0.43
CA PHE A 161 0.74 -5.72 0.49
C PHE A 161 2.16 -5.99 0.01
N ASP A 162 3.14 -5.73 0.87
CA ASP A 162 4.54 -5.96 0.57
C ASP A 162 5.09 -7.12 1.38
N PHE A 163 5.91 -7.97 0.75
CA PHE A 163 6.61 -9.04 1.45
C PHE A 163 7.96 -9.35 0.81
N PHE A 164 8.87 -9.86 1.64
CA PHE A 164 10.13 -10.41 1.16
C PHE A 164 9.90 -11.88 0.79
N PRO A 165 10.23 -12.31 -0.43
CA PRO A 165 10.10 -13.71 -0.82
C PRO A 165 11.13 -14.57 -0.07
N GLY A 166 10.70 -15.73 0.42
CA GLY A 166 11.54 -16.67 1.18
C GLY A 166 11.23 -16.69 2.67
N VAL A 167 12.04 -17.43 3.43
CA VAL A 167 11.91 -17.53 4.90
C VAL A 167 12.76 -16.43 5.52
N ARG A 168 12.13 -15.43 6.10
CA ARG A 168 12.78 -14.41 6.92
C ARG A 168 12.27 -14.51 8.35
#